data_AF-A0A523SG78-F1
#
_entry.id   AF-A0A523SG78-F1
#
_cell.length_a   1.000
_cell.length_b   1.000
_cell.length_c   1.000
_cell.angle_alpha   90.00
_cell.angle_beta   90.00
_cell.angle_gamma   90.00
#
_symmetry.space_group_name_H-M   'P 1'
#
loop_
_entity.id
_entity.type
_entity.pdbx_description
1 polymer ?
#
loop_
_entity_poly.entity_id
_entity_poly.type
_entity_poly.pdbx_seq_one_letter_code
_entity_poly.pdbx_strand_id
1 'polypeptide(L)'
;MSEQVAEAGVSLKLNEDYCSNCSICSSLCPFEAIKRDTETGKTFLEIEKCQVCGICYSTCPAKAIDIIYYDLNSLIKYLARAKQEYDCDTLVIMCRGSAPNFAGIEELFGVAKFIPLSVPCVGRIPEEIYLNAILMGIKEIYVLACDEDYCRYDRGSPVTGRKILALNLLLEQLGYGKEAIALKRNSLKVKADKDLCIACGNCVFYCPYDAAKLESPGGINFDLTACRGCGLCVAMCPAIALELENWEGESISTLISKLSSEMEQPKILVFRCQWAVFPPLDEELAPNIRSIDLPCAARVDNFHILDAFQKGIDSVFIAACSEEDCKQEKASGKAQHSVAKLKERLGQIGLQDRLHFCTVAPRYPEEFDRELEQFSQRREAIYSKVSK
;
A
#
# COMPACT_ATOMS: atom_id res chain seq x y z
N MET A 1 -7.06 -20.13 -25.32
CA MET A 1 -7.44 -19.12 -26.32
C MET A 1 -8.45 -18.19 -25.66
N SER A 2 -7.95 -17.08 -25.15
CA SER A 2 -8.67 -16.11 -24.32
C SER A 2 -8.35 -14.72 -24.87
N GLU A 3 -8.83 -14.45 -26.07
CA GLU A 3 -8.87 -13.11 -26.66
C GLU A 3 -10.16 -12.44 -26.21
N GLN A 4 -10.12 -11.79 -25.05
CA GLN A 4 -11.12 -10.82 -24.59
C GLN A 4 -10.54 -9.90 -23.50
N VAL A 5 -9.25 -9.53 -23.64
CA VAL A 5 -8.48 -8.79 -22.63
C VAL A 5 -8.43 -7.27 -22.89
N ALA A 6 -9.33 -6.69 -23.68
CA ALA A 6 -9.14 -5.30 -24.16
C ALA A 6 -10.20 -4.23 -23.81
N GLU A 7 -11.40 -4.55 -23.28
CA GLU A 7 -12.49 -3.55 -23.34
C GLU A 7 -12.83 -2.73 -22.08
N ALA A 8 -12.11 -2.89 -20.97
CA ALA A 8 -12.17 -1.88 -19.90
C ALA A 8 -10.93 -2.01 -19.01
N GLY A 9 -10.04 -1.02 -19.06
CA GLY A 9 -8.85 -0.87 -18.21
C GLY A 9 -9.18 -0.62 -16.73
N VAL A 10 -10.08 -1.45 -16.16
CA VAL A 10 -10.55 -1.40 -14.78
C VAL A 10 -10.05 -2.60 -13.99
N SER A 11 -9.72 -2.35 -12.72
CA SER A 11 -9.09 -3.32 -11.82
C SER A 11 -9.95 -4.52 -11.41
N LEU A 12 -11.29 -4.43 -11.53
CA LEU A 12 -12.23 -5.43 -11.02
C LEU A 12 -13.41 -5.57 -11.98
N LYS A 13 -13.79 -6.82 -12.30
CA LYS A 13 -14.90 -7.16 -13.21
C LYS A 13 -15.81 -8.20 -12.57
N LEU A 14 -17.11 -8.10 -12.85
CA LEU A 14 -18.11 -9.08 -12.46
C LEU A 14 -18.56 -9.83 -13.72
N ASN A 15 -18.32 -11.13 -13.75
CA ASN A 15 -18.81 -12.02 -14.79
C ASN A 15 -20.25 -12.46 -14.45
N GLU A 16 -21.20 -11.99 -15.25
CA GLU A 16 -22.62 -12.27 -15.02
C GLU A 16 -23.00 -13.73 -15.28
N ASP A 17 -22.30 -14.41 -16.20
CA ASP A 17 -22.57 -15.82 -16.56
C ASP A 17 -22.20 -16.77 -15.41
N TYR A 18 -21.23 -16.40 -14.58
CA TYR A 18 -20.85 -17.14 -13.38
C TYR A 18 -21.59 -16.68 -12.13
N CYS A 19 -22.25 -15.52 -12.13
CA CYS A 19 -22.82 -14.95 -10.92
C CYS A 19 -24.09 -15.67 -10.46
N SER A 20 -24.04 -16.27 -9.26
CA SER A 20 -25.21 -16.95 -8.66
C SER A 20 -26.20 -16.02 -7.94
N ASN A 21 -25.95 -14.71 -7.94
CA ASN A 21 -26.77 -13.70 -7.22
C ASN A 21 -26.96 -13.96 -5.70
N CYS A 22 -26.01 -14.67 -5.07
CA CYS A 22 -26.05 -15.05 -3.64
C CYS A 22 -25.88 -13.90 -2.64
N SER A 23 -25.59 -12.67 -3.09
CA SER A 23 -25.45 -11.44 -2.27
C SER A 23 -24.27 -11.38 -1.28
N ILE A 24 -23.39 -12.38 -1.21
CA ILE A 24 -22.23 -12.36 -0.29
C ILE A 24 -21.31 -11.17 -0.55
N CYS A 25 -20.98 -10.91 -1.82
CA CYS A 25 -20.11 -9.80 -2.22
C CYS A 25 -20.72 -8.42 -1.89
N SER A 26 -22.01 -8.22 -2.11
CA SER A 26 -22.69 -6.97 -1.75
C SER A 26 -22.78 -6.77 -0.25
N SER A 27 -23.07 -7.83 0.51
CA SER A 27 -23.15 -7.76 1.98
C SER A 27 -21.80 -7.48 2.65
N LEU A 28 -20.69 -7.88 2.01
CA LEU A 28 -19.33 -7.67 2.54
C LEU A 28 -18.65 -6.41 2.02
N CYS A 29 -19.19 -5.74 1.00
CA CYS A 29 -18.59 -4.54 0.43
C CYS A 29 -18.72 -3.35 1.41
N PRO A 30 -17.62 -2.80 1.94
CA PRO A 30 -17.67 -1.67 2.86
C PRO A 30 -17.95 -0.33 2.17
N PHE A 31 -17.86 -0.30 0.83
CA PHE A 31 -18.01 0.91 0.02
C PHE A 31 -19.28 0.90 -0.83
N GLU A 32 -20.14 -0.10 -0.65
CA GLU A 32 -21.36 -0.28 -1.45
C GLU A 32 -21.12 -0.27 -2.97
N ALA A 33 -19.91 -0.66 -3.39
CA ALA A 33 -19.53 -0.73 -4.80
C ALA A 33 -20.17 -1.92 -5.51
N ILE A 34 -20.49 -2.99 -4.79
CA ILE A 34 -21.26 -4.11 -5.32
C ILE A 34 -22.63 -4.12 -4.66
N LYS A 35 -23.67 -4.11 -5.48
CA LYS A 35 -25.07 -4.08 -5.04
C LYS A 35 -25.88 -5.14 -5.72
N ARG A 36 -27.01 -5.46 -5.10
CA ARG A 36 -28.04 -6.30 -5.67
C ARG A 36 -29.27 -5.45 -5.92
N ASP A 37 -29.73 -5.48 -7.16
CA ASP A 37 -30.99 -4.88 -7.56
C ASP A 37 -32.15 -5.61 -6.89
N THR A 38 -33.05 -4.87 -6.25
CA THR A 38 -34.14 -5.43 -5.45
C THR A 38 -35.28 -6.00 -6.26
N GLU A 39 -35.44 -5.59 -7.53
CA GLU A 39 -36.54 -6.01 -8.40
C GLU A 39 -36.14 -7.24 -9.24
N THR A 40 -34.97 -7.16 -9.87
CA THR A 40 -34.43 -8.20 -10.75
C THR A 40 -33.63 -9.25 -9.98
N GLY A 41 -33.17 -8.92 -8.78
CA GLY A 41 -32.27 -9.76 -8.00
C GLY A 41 -30.84 -9.80 -8.54
N LYS A 42 -30.52 -9.04 -9.60
CA LYS A 42 -29.23 -9.05 -10.30
C LYS A 42 -28.16 -8.30 -9.50
N THR A 43 -26.96 -8.87 -9.46
CA THR A 43 -25.79 -8.22 -8.85
C THR A 43 -25.09 -7.34 -9.88
N PHE A 44 -24.67 -6.13 -9.48
CA PHE A 44 -23.89 -5.21 -10.34
C PHE A 44 -22.77 -4.51 -9.56
N LEU A 45 -21.78 -3.98 -10.30
CA LEU A 45 -20.60 -3.29 -9.78
C LEU A 45 -20.60 -1.82 -10.22
N GLU A 46 -20.63 -0.90 -9.27
CA GLU A 46 -20.36 0.53 -9.45
C GLU A 46 -18.85 0.78 -9.26
N ILE A 47 -18.07 0.72 -10.35
CA ILE A 47 -16.59 0.81 -10.29
C ILE A 47 -16.09 2.11 -9.65
N GLU A 48 -16.84 3.21 -9.78
CA GLU A 48 -16.53 4.53 -9.20
C GLU A 48 -16.44 4.51 -7.67
N LYS A 49 -17.15 3.58 -7.01
CA LYS A 49 -17.10 3.42 -5.54
C LYS A 49 -16.09 2.36 -5.11
N CYS A 50 -15.53 1.61 -6.06
CA CYS A 50 -14.67 0.49 -5.76
C CYS A 50 -13.30 0.97 -5.30
N GLN A 51 -12.97 0.64 -4.05
CA GLN A 51 -11.66 0.93 -3.46
C GLN A 51 -10.66 -0.23 -3.62
N VAL A 52 -11.00 -1.21 -4.47
CA VAL A 52 -10.13 -2.33 -4.87
C VAL A 52 -9.58 -3.10 -3.65
N CYS A 53 -10.40 -3.26 -2.60
CA CYS A 53 -9.99 -3.96 -1.39
C CYS A 53 -9.82 -5.48 -1.61
N GLY A 54 -10.55 -6.06 -2.58
CA GLY A 54 -10.50 -7.46 -2.97
C GLY A 54 -11.30 -8.43 -2.10
N ILE A 55 -12.08 -7.94 -1.13
CA ILE A 55 -12.89 -8.80 -0.24
C ILE A 55 -13.93 -9.59 -1.03
N CYS A 56 -14.63 -8.93 -1.96
CA CYS A 56 -15.63 -9.57 -2.82
C CYS A 56 -15.02 -10.65 -3.74
N TYR A 57 -13.82 -10.40 -4.26
CA TYR A 57 -13.05 -11.36 -5.04
C TYR A 57 -12.76 -12.63 -4.23
N SER A 58 -12.21 -12.47 -3.03
CA SER A 58 -11.77 -13.60 -2.20
C SER A 58 -12.92 -14.46 -1.66
N THR A 59 -14.13 -13.88 -1.53
CA THR A 59 -15.27 -14.54 -0.90
C THR A 59 -16.29 -15.08 -1.91
N CYS A 60 -16.12 -14.81 -3.21
CA CYS A 60 -17.10 -15.21 -4.22
C CYS A 60 -17.06 -16.73 -4.42
N PRO A 61 -18.10 -17.49 -4.03
CA PRO A 61 -18.08 -18.95 -4.16
C PRO A 61 -18.14 -19.40 -5.62
N ALA A 62 -18.77 -18.58 -6.48
CA ALA A 62 -18.92 -18.87 -7.90
C ALA A 62 -17.71 -18.40 -8.74
N LYS A 63 -16.70 -17.77 -8.11
CA LYS A 63 -15.54 -17.17 -8.80
C LYS A 63 -15.95 -16.25 -9.96
N ALA A 64 -17.07 -15.55 -9.78
CA ALA A 64 -17.64 -14.62 -10.75
C ALA A 64 -16.99 -13.23 -10.73
N ILE A 65 -16.01 -13.00 -9.86
CA ILE A 65 -15.33 -11.71 -9.73
C ILE A 65 -13.89 -11.90 -10.15
N ASP A 66 -13.44 -11.12 -11.13
CA ASP A 66 -12.07 -11.06 -11.57
C ASP A 66 -11.41 -9.79 -11.02
N ILE A 67 -10.13 -9.89 -10.67
CA ILE A 67 -9.31 -8.77 -10.20
C ILE A 67 -7.96 -8.78 -10.93
N ILE A 68 -7.47 -7.61 -11.32
CA ILE A 68 -6.15 -7.49 -11.98
C ILE A 68 -5.01 -7.70 -10.99
N TYR A 69 -5.15 -7.13 -9.79
CA TYR A 69 -4.09 -7.16 -8.79
C TYR A 69 -4.22 -8.35 -7.85
N TYR A 70 -3.13 -9.11 -7.70
CA TYR A 70 -3.04 -10.22 -6.74
C TYR A 70 -4.16 -11.24 -6.95
N ASP A 71 -4.43 -11.58 -8.21
CA ASP A 71 -5.29 -12.72 -8.54
C ASP A 71 -4.64 -14.04 -8.08
N LEU A 72 -5.46 -15.09 -8.04
CA LEU A 72 -5.05 -16.41 -7.58
C LEU A 72 -3.79 -16.92 -8.30
N ASN A 73 -3.70 -16.74 -9.63
CA ASN A 73 -2.57 -17.28 -10.40
C ASN A 73 -1.30 -16.48 -10.14
N SER A 74 -1.35 -15.15 -10.07
CA SER A 74 -0.18 -14.34 -9.75
C SER A 74 0.35 -14.62 -8.35
N LEU A 75 -0.54 -14.80 -7.36
CA LEU A 75 -0.16 -15.18 -6.00
C LEU A 75 0.49 -16.57 -5.93
N ILE A 76 -0.05 -17.57 -6.64
CA ILE A 76 0.56 -18.92 -6.68
C ILE A 76 1.94 -18.87 -7.34
N LYS A 77 2.09 -18.15 -8.47
CA LYS A 77 3.39 -17.97 -9.14
C LYS A 77 4.40 -17.30 -8.22
N TYR A 78 3.98 -16.25 -7.51
CA TYR A 78 4.81 -15.58 -6.51
C TYR A 78 5.28 -16.56 -5.43
N LEU A 79 4.40 -17.37 -4.85
CA LEU A 79 4.77 -18.34 -3.82
C LEU A 79 5.77 -19.39 -4.33
N ALA A 80 5.56 -19.90 -5.56
CA ALA A 80 6.48 -20.85 -6.18
C ALA A 80 7.89 -20.28 -6.33
N ARG A 81 8.00 -19.05 -6.84
CA ARG A 81 9.29 -18.35 -6.99
C ARG A 81 9.90 -18.02 -5.64
N ALA A 82 9.14 -17.38 -4.76
CA ALA A 82 9.64 -16.86 -3.49
C ALA A 82 10.11 -17.99 -2.56
N LYS A 83 9.48 -19.17 -2.62
CA LYS A 83 9.98 -20.34 -1.89
C LYS A 83 11.40 -20.73 -2.32
N GLN A 84 11.73 -20.65 -3.61
CA GLN A 84 13.07 -20.94 -4.13
C GLN A 84 14.07 -19.83 -3.78
N GLU A 85 13.64 -18.57 -3.88
CA GLU A 85 14.47 -17.39 -3.62
C GLU A 85 14.87 -17.25 -2.15
N TYR A 86 13.89 -17.38 -1.24
CA TYR A 86 14.12 -17.22 0.19
C TYR A 86 14.61 -18.52 0.84
N ASP A 87 14.42 -19.68 0.21
CA ASP A 87 14.85 -20.99 0.71
C ASP A 87 14.35 -21.25 2.15
N CYS A 88 13.04 -21.08 2.38
CA CYS A 88 12.44 -21.35 3.68
C CYS A 88 10.99 -21.86 3.58
N ASP A 89 10.52 -22.46 4.67
CA ASP A 89 9.18 -23.06 4.78
C ASP A 89 8.22 -22.21 5.61
N THR A 90 8.58 -20.96 5.91
CA THR A 90 7.77 -20.02 6.71
C THR A 90 7.26 -18.91 5.80
N LEU A 91 5.95 -18.69 5.77
CA LEU A 91 5.29 -17.66 4.97
C LEU A 91 4.65 -16.62 5.88
N VAL A 92 4.91 -15.33 5.63
CA VAL A 92 4.24 -14.23 6.34
C VAL A 92 3.47 -13.39 5.31
N ILE A 93 2.13 -13.45 5.38
CA ILE A 93 1.23 -12.65 4.54
C ILE A 93 0.82 -11.40 5.32
N MET A 94 1.16 -10.23 4.81
CA MET A 94 1.08 -8.97 5.55
C MET A 94 0.16 -7.96 4.87
N CYS A 95 -0.69 -7.31 5.68
CA CYS A 95 -1.44 -6.14 5.25
C CYS A 95 -0.52 -4.92 5.19
N ARG A 96 -0.41 -4.28 4.03
CA ARG A 96 0.35 -3.02 3.83
C ARG A 96 -0.02 -1.90 4.80
N GLY A 97 -1.25 -1.89 5.30
CA GLY A 97 -1.69 -0.89 6.28
C GLY A 97 -1.07 -1.03 7.67
N SER A 98 -0.58 -2.22 8.02
CA SER A 98 -0.02 -2.54 9.34
C SER A 98 1.35 -3.21 9.31
N ALA A 99 1.91 -3.49 8.14
CA ALA A 99 3.20 -4.15 8.00
C ALA A 99 4.33 -3.26 8.56
N PRO A 100 5.08 -3.71 9.58
CA PRO A 100 6.36 -3.12 9.93
C PRO A 100 7.46 -3.57 8.94
N ASN A 101 8.67 -3.10 9.17
CA ASN A 101 9.90 -3.62 8.60
C ASN A 101 10.16 -5.07 9.07
N PHE A 102 11.16 -5.75 8.50
CA PHE A 102 11.44 -7.15 8.81
C PHE A 102 11.84 -7.40 10.27
N ALA A 103 12.53 -6.46 10.92
CA ALA A 103 12.85 -6.57 12.34
C ALA A 103 11.57 -6.55 13.21
N GLY A 104 10.59 -5.71 12.85
CA GLY A 104 9.29 -5.70 13.51
C GLY A 104 8.48 -6.98 13.26
N ILE A 105 8.64 -7.65 12.11
CA ILE A 105 8.04 -8.97 11.87
C ILE A 105 8.69 -10.04 12.75
N GLU A 106 10.02 -10.01 12.88
CA GLU A 106 10.76 -10.91 13.77
C GLU A 106 10.32 -10.72 15.23
N GLU A 107 10.17 -9.49 15.70
CA GLU A 107 9.65 -9.19 17.04
C GLU A 107 8.21 -9.69 17.22
N LEU A 108 7.34 -9.44 16.23
CA LEU A 108 5.93 -9.81 16.31
C LEU A 108 5.72 -11.32 16.30
N PHE A 109 6.43 -12.08 15.47
CA PHE A 109 6.17 -13.51 15.26
C PHE A 109 7.26 -14.43 15.79
N GLY A 110 8.43 -13.92 16.16
CA GLY A 110 9.59 -14.73 16.55
C GLY A 110 10.25 -15.44 15.38
N VAL A 111 10.16 -14.90 14.16
CA VAL A 111 10.65 -15.53 12.92
C VAL A 111 11.69 -14.65 12.21
N ALA A 112 12.90 -15.19 12.04
CA ALA A 112 14.02 -14.46 11.42
C ALA A 112 14.14 -14.70 9.90
N LYS A 113 13.66 -15.84 9.39
CA LYS A 113 13.73 -16.22 7.97
C LYS A 113 12.35 -16.64 7.47
N PHE A 114 11.80 -15.88 6.53
CA PHE A 114 10.45 -16.10 6.02
C PHE A 114 10.28 -15.54 4.60
N ILE A 115 9.25 -16.04 3.90
CA ILE A 115 8.75 -15.53 2.62
C ILE A 115 7.81 -14.34 2.91
N PRO A 116 8.11 -13.11 2.46
CA PRO A 116 7.31 -11.93 2.76
C PRO A 116 6.28 -11.61 1.66
N LEU A 117 5.00 -11.94 1.87
CA LEU A 117 3.93 -11.56 0.94
C LEU A 117 3.16 -10.33 1.45
N SER A 118 3.54 -9.14 0.99
CA SER A 118 2.85 -7.89 1.31
C SER A 118 1.74 -7.58 0.30
N VAL A 119 0.50 -7.48 0.78
CA VAL A 119 -0.68 -7.17 -0.05
C VAL A 119 -1.42 -5.94 0.46
N PRO A 120 -2.14 -5.18 -0.39
CA PRO A 120 -2.88 -4.01 0.08
C PRO A 120 -3.93 -4.33 1.15
N CYS A 121 -4.49 -5.55 1.14
CA CYS A 121 -5.38 -6.03 2.19
C CYS A 121 -5.31 -7.55 2.28
N VAL A 122 -5.08 -8.11 3.46
CA VAL A 122 -5.14 -9.57 3.69
C VAL A 122 -6.55 -10.15 3.46
N GLY A 123 -7.59 -9.32 3.56
CA GLY A 123 -8.97 -9.72 3.23
C GLY A 123 -9.20 -10.03 1.75
N ARG A 124 -8.23 -9.77 0.87
CA ARG A 124 -8.29 -10.19 -0.54
C ARG A 124 -7.79 -11.60 -0.79
N ILE A 125 -7.10 -12.20 0.17
CA ILE A 125 -6.43 -13.48 -0.01
C ILE A 125 -7.47 -14.60 -0.02
N PRO A 126 -7.66 -15.31 -1.14
CA PRO A 126 -8.54 -16.48 -1.20
C PRO A 126 -7.98 -17.62 -0.35
N GLU A 127 -8.85 -18.47 0.20
CA GLU A 127 -8.50 -19.63 1.02
C GLU A 127 -7.56 -20.59 0.29
N GLU A 128 -7.72 -20.67 -1.04
CA GLU A 128 -6.89 -21.49 -1.92
C GLU A 128 -5.41 -21.13 -1.84
N ILE A 129 -5.04 -19.89 -1.51
CA ILE A 129 -3.64 -19.50 -1.37
C ILE A 129 -2.98 -20.18 -0.18
N TYR A 130 -3.68 -20.25 0.96
CA TYR A 130 -3.17 -20.94 2.14
C TYR A 130 -3.05 -22.45 1.89
N LEU A 131 -4.04 -23.04 1.22
CA LEU A 131 -4.01 -24.46 0.87
C LEU A 131 -2.88 -24.78 -0.12
N ASN A 132 -2.69 -23.94 -1.16
CA ASN A 132 -1.58 -24.12 -2.09
C ASN A 132 -0.22 -23.94 -1.41
N ALA A 133 -0.09 -22.98 -0.48
CA ALA A 133 1.13 -22.81 0.31
C ALA A 133 1.50 -24.10 1.07
N ILE A 134 0.53 -24.70 1.77
CA ILE A 134 0.71 -25.97 2.49
C ILE A 134 1.12 -27.10 1.52
N LEU A 135 0.43 -27.22 0.38
CA LEU A 135 0.75 -28.23 -0.64
C LEU A 135 2.15 -28.03 -1.26
N MET A 136 2.65 -26.80 -1.29
CA MET A 136 4.02 -26.46 -1.70
C MET A 136 5.07 -26.75 -0.60
N GLY A 137 4.66 -27.30 0.55
CA GLY A 137 5.56 -27.63 1.66
C GLY A 137 5.91 -26.44 2.56
N ILE A 138 5.12 -25.36 2.55
CA ILE A 138 5.21 -24.33 3.58
C ILE A 138 4.62 -24.90 4.87
N LYS A 139 5.41 -24.86 5.95
CA LYS A 139 5.10 -25.50 7.25
C LYS A 139 4.46 -24.52 8.23
N GLU A 140 4.87 -23.26 8.17
CA GLU A 140 4.40 -22.22 9.08
C GLU A 140 3.82 -21.07 8.27
N ILE A 141 2.58 -20.70 8.55
CA ILE A 141 1.89 -19.60 7.88
C ILE A 141 1.44 -18.58 8.92
N TYR A 142 1.92 -17.36 8.75
CA TYR A 142 1.53 -16.21 9.55
C TYR A 142 0.75 -15.21 8.71
N VAL A 143 -0.32 -14.67 9.28
CA VAL A 143 -1.09 -13.58 8.70
C VAL A 143 -1.01 -12.38 9.63
N LEU A 144 -0.58 -11.25 9.09
CA LEU A 144 -0.57 -9.97 9.79
C LEU A 144 -1.69 -9.07 9.24
N ALA A 145 -2.77 -8.94 10.00
CA ALA A 145 -3.85 -8.03 9.70
C ALA A 145 -3.68 -6.69 10.43
N CYS A 146 -4.52 -5.71 10.06
CA CYS A 146 -4.69 -4.50 10.85
C CYS A 146 -5.43 -4.80 12.16
N ASP A 147 -5.25 -3.97 13.19
CA ASP A 147 -6.27 -3.89 14.25
C ASP A 147 -7.63 -3.54 13.63
N GLU A 148 -8.72 -4.06 14.21
CA GLU A 148 -10.04 -3.97 13.58
C GLU A 148 -10.54 -2.53 13.50
N ASP A 149 -10.36 -1.77 14.58
CA ASP A 149 -10.69 -0.35 14.68
C ASP A 149 -9.76 0.55 13.84
N TYR A 150 -8.62 0.03 13.38
CA TYR A 150 -7.65 0.68 12.49
C TYR A 150 -7.81 0.27 11.01
N CYS A 151 -8.64 -0.72 10.70
CA CYS A 151 -8.70 -1.30 9.37
C CYS A 151 -9.06 -0.29 8.27
N ARG A 152 -8.14 -0.11 7.30
CA ARG A 152 -8.26 0.86 6.20
C ARG A 152 -9.41 0.65 5.26
N TYR A 153 -9.80 -0.60 5.09
CA TYR A 153 -10.93 -1.00 4.27
C TYR A 153 -12.14 -1.37 5.12
N ASP A 154 -12.18 -0.96 6.40
CA ASP A 154 -13.25 -1.20 7.38
C ASP A 154 -13.46 -2.68 7.74
N ARG A 155 -13.64 -3.55 6.73
CA ARG A 155 -13.98 -4.97 6.89
C ARG A 155 -12.86 -5.95 6.60
N GLY A 156 -11.71 -5.47 6.13
CA GLY A 156 -10.58 -6.33 5.74
C GLY A 156 -10.08 -7.24 6.87
N SER A 157 -9.79 -6.66 8.04
CA SER A 157 -9.30 -7.41 9.20
C SER A 157 -10.36 -8.34 9.82
N PRO A 158 -11.61 -7.87 10.09
CA PRO A 158 -12.66 -8.76 10.60
C PRO A 158 -13.00 -9.94 9.67
N VAL A 159 -13.06 -9.70 8.35
CA VAL A 159 -13.27 -10.78 7.38
C VAL A 159 -12.12 -11.79 7.43
N THR A 160 -10.87 -11.33 7.43
CA THR A 160 -9.69 -12.21 7.51
C THR A 160 -9.73 -13.06 8.78
N GLY A 161 -10.05 -12.48 9.93
CA GLY A 161 -10.19 -13.21 11.20
C GLY A 161 -11.17 -14.37 11.12
N ARG A 162 -12.35 -14.15 10.54
CA ARG A 162 -13.35 -15.21 10.34
C ARG A 162 -12.89 -16.29 9.36
N LYS A 163 -12.23 -15.90 8.26
CA LYS A 163 -11.69 -16.84 7.27
C LYS A 163 -10.62 -17.74 7.88
N ILE A 164 -9.66 -17.17 8.62
CA ILE A 164 -8.59 -17.94 9.26
C ILE A 164 -9.13 -18.87 10.35
N LEU A 165 -10.09 -18.41 11.15
CA LEU A 165 -10.75 -19.27 12.14
C LEU A 165 -11.42 -20.49 11.47
N ALA A 166 -12.23 -20.25 10.44
CA ALA A 166 -12.92 -21.33 9.73
C ALA A 166 -11.93 -22.29 9.05
N LEU A 167 -10.85 -21.76 8.46
CA LEU A 167 -9.84 -22.55 7.79
C LEU A 167 -9.01 -23.39 8.77
N ASN A 168 -8.64 -22.86 9.94
CA ASN A 168 -7.95 -23.64 10.98
C ASN A 168 -8.81 -24.79 11.51
N LEU A 169 -10.13 -24.59 11.66
CA LEU A 169 -11.05 -25.68 12.03
C LEU A 169 -11.06 -26.81 10.98
N LEU A 170 -11.04 -26.45 9.69
CA LEU A 170 -10.94 -27.43 8.60
C LEU A 170 -9.58 -28.13 8.61
N LEU A 171 -8.48 -27.37 8.76
CA LEU A 171 -7.12 -27.89 8.77
C LEU A 171 -6.86 -28.82 9.96
N GLU A 172 -7.45 -28.55 11.12
CA GLU A 172 -7.41 -29.45 12.28
C GLU A 172 -8.06 -30.80 11.94
N GLN A 173 -9.23 -30.80 11.31
CA GLN A 173 -9.91 -32.03 10.86
C GLN A 173 -9.11 -32.82 9.82
N LEU A 174 -8.30 -32.12 9.01
CA LEU A 174 -7.40 -32.72 8.03
C LEU A 174 -6.04 -33.15 8.62
N GLY A 175 -5.80 -32.93 9.92
CA GLY A 175 -4.60 -33.38 10.61
C GLY A 175 -3.42 -32.39 10.61
N TYR A 176 -3.63 -31.14 10.20
CA TYR A 176 -2.57 -30.10 10.20
C TYR A 176 -2.42 -29.37 11.54
N GLY A 177 -3.24 -29.70 12.55
CA GLY A 177 -3.21 -29.10 13.87
C GLY A 177 -4.18 -27.94 14.05
N LYS A 178 -4.33 -27.49 15.30
CA LYS A 178 -5.32 -26.48 15.73
C LYS A 178 -5.07 -25.07 15.20
N GLU A 179 -3.81 -24.74 14.95
CA GLU A 179 -3.37 -23.40 14.57
C GLU A 179 -2.34 -23.50 13.44
N ALA A 180 -2.72 -24.13 12.34
CA ALA A 180 -1.88 -24.23 11.15
C ALA A 180 -1.57 -22.86 10.52
N ILE A 181 -2.47 -21.88 10.73
CA ILE A 181 -2.30 -20.49 10.31
C ILE A 181 -2.44 -19.58 11.53
N ALA A 182 -1.38 -18.87 11.88
CA ALA A 182 -1.37 -17.94 13.01
C ALA A 182 -1.69 -16.51 12.55
N LEU A 183 -2.73 -15.90 13.13
CA LEU A 183 -3.14 -14.53 12.85
C LEU A 183 -2.71 -13.59 13.97
N LYS A 184 -1.95 -12.55 13.64
CA LYS A 184 -1.70 -11.41 14.53
C LYS A 184 -2.23 -10.12 13.92
N ARG A 185 -2.36 -9.11 14.78
CA ARG A 185 -2.80 -7.75 14.39
C ARG A 185 -1.76 -6.75 14.81
N ASN A 186 -1.67 -5.68 14.04
CA ASN A 186 -0.81 -4.54 14.30
C ASN A 186 -1.44 -3.28 13.72
N SER A 187 -0.95 -2.13 14.15
CA SER A 187 -1.25 -0.83 13.58
C SER A 187 0.02 0.00 13.56
N LEU A 188 0.32 0.64 12.42
CA LEU A 188 1.42 1.60 12.37
C LEU A 188 1.06 2.84 13.18
N LYS A 189 1.90 3.18 14.14
CA LYS A 189 1.72 4.31 15.05
C LYS A 189 2.87 5.29 14.94
N VAL A 190 2.60 6.54 15.28
CA VAL A 190 3.66 7.54 15.43
C VAL A 190 4.36 7.32 16.76
N LYS A 191 5.68 7.45 16.75
CA LYS A 191 6.51 7.48 17.94
C LYS A 191 7.25 8.82 17.99
N ALA A 192 7.29 9.41 19.18
CA ALA A 192 7.83 10.74 19.40
C ALA A 192 9.05 10.68 20.32
N ASP A 193 10.13 11.34 19.90
CA ASP A 193 11.27 11.67 20.74
C ASP A 193 10.96 12.99 21.48
N LYS A 194 10.82 12.91 22.80
CA LYS A 194 10.48 14.07 23.63
C LYS A 194 11.65 15.03 23.81
N ASP A 195 12.88 14.55 23.69
CA ASP A 195 14.09 15.37 23.89
C ASP A 195 14.36 16.25 22.67
N LEU A 196 13.98 15.78 21.47
CA LEU A 196 14.03 16.58 20.24
C LEU A 196 12.82 17.49 20.04
N CYS A 197 11.71 17.26 20.74
CA CYS A 197 10.46 17.98 20.52
C CYS A 197 10.54 19.44 20.97
N ILE A 198 10.43 20.37 20.02
CA ILE A 198 10.39 21.83 20.28
C ILE A 198 8.98 22.38 20.55
N ALA A 199 7.97 21.52 20.72
CA ALA A 199 6.58 21.88 21.00
C ALA A 199 5.94 22.90 20.01
N CYS A 200 6.35 22.90 18.74
CA CYS A 200 5.87 23.87 17.73
C CYS A 200 4.39 23.74 17.34
N GLY A 201 3.76 22.59 17.64
CA GLY A 201 2.34 22.35 17.35
C GLY A 201 1.99 21.97 15.90
N ASN A 202 2.96 21.82 14.99
CA ASN A 202 2.68 21.41 13.61
C ASN A 202 1.93 20.07 13.52
N CYS A 203 2.34 19.08 14.31
CA CYS A 203 1.69 17.78 14.34
C CYS A 203 0.24 17.87 14.86
N VAL A 204 -0.08 18.81 15.75
CA VAL A 204 -1.45 19.11 16.19
C VAL A 204 -2.25 19.74 15.05
N PHE A 205 -1.70 20.78 14.42
CA PHE A 205 -2.38 21.52 13.35
C PHE A 205 -2.65 20.67 12.10
N TYR A 206 -1.71 19.79 11.72
CA TYR A 206 -1.82 19.02 10.49
C TYR A 206 -2.49 17.65 10.67
N CYS A 207 -2.58 17.10 11.88
CA CYS A 207 -3.21 15.78 12.08
C CYS A 207 -4.67 15.82 11.61
N PRO A 208 -5.09 14.96 10.66
CA PRO A 208 -6.50 14.91 10.27
C PRO A 208 -7.39 14.23 11.33
N TYR A 209 -6.78 13.43 12.21
CA TYR A 209 -7.46 12.59 13.20
C TYR A 209 -7.51 13.18 14.62
N ASP A 210 -7.04 14.42 14.80
CA ASP A 210 -6.87 15.05 16.12
C ASP A 210 -6.10 14.18 17.13
N ALA A 211 -5.20 13.33 16.62
CA ALA A 211 -4.45 12.37 17.42
C ALA A 211 -3.30 13.05 18.20
N ALA A 212 -2.92 14.28 17.88
CA ALA A 212 -1.85 15.01 18.55
C ALA A 212 -2.43 16.14 19.39
N LYS A 213 -1.99 16.26 20.66
CA LYS A 213 -2.41 17.33 21.57
C LYS A 213 -1.20 17.99 22.21
N LEU A 214 -1.25 19.32 22.33
CA LEU A 214 -0.24 20.09 23.05
C LEU A 214 -0.48 19.94 24.55
N GLU A 215 0.54 19.48 25.27
CA GLU A 215 0.54 19.40 26.74
C GLU A 215 1.56 20.40 27.30
N SER A 216 1.11 21.23 28.24
CA SER A 216 1.94 22.22 28.90
C SER A 216 1.96 21.98 30.42
N PRO A 217 3.15 21.81 31.04
CA PRO A 217 4.47 21.59 30.43
C PRO A 217 4.62 20.13 29.95
N GLY A 218 5.23 19.87 28.79
CA GLY A 218 5.48 18.47 28.38
C GLY A 218 5.61 18.17 26.89
N GLY A 219 5.36 19.14 26.00
CA GLY A 219 5.51 18.96 24.56
C GLY A 219 4.23 18.45 23.92
N ILE A 220 4.34 17.44 23.05
CA ILE A 220 3.19 16.89 22.32
C ILE A 220 2.91 15.48 22.82
N ASN A 221 1.65 15.21 23.14
CA ASN A 221 1.15 13.86 23.42
C ASN A 221 0.32 13.35 22.25
N PHE A 222 0.41 12.04 21.98
CA PHE A 222 -0.31 11.39 20.89
C PHE A 222 -1.29 10.35 21.43
N ASP A 223 -2.56 10.50 21.07
CA ASP A 223 -3.57 9.44 21.20
C ASP A 223 -3.32 8.38 20.12
N LEU A 224 -2.67 7.29 20.51
CA LEU A 224 -2.35 6.21 19.60
C LEU A 224 -3.58 5.43 19.13
N THR A 225 -4.72 5.53 19.81
CA THR A 225 -5.97 4.90 19.33
C THR A 225 -6.53 5.66 18.12
N ALA A 226 -6.53 6.99 18.18
CA ALA A 226 -6.90 7.86 17.07
C ALA A 226 -5.84 7.87 15.95
N CYS A 227 -4.58 7.63 16.27
CA CYS A 227 -3.49 7.65 15.30
C CYS A 227 -3.68 6.59 14.20
N ARG A 228 -3.79 7.08 12.96
CA ARG A 228 -3.82 6.26 11.75
C ARG A 228 -2.50 6.29 10.98
N GLY A 229 -1.34 6.38 11.63
CA GLY A 229 -0.03 6.10 10.99
C GLY A 229 0.23 6.69 9.57
N CYS A 230 -0.32 7.86 9.24
CA CYS A 230 -0.26 8.40 7.86
C CYS A 230 1.09 9.06 7.54
N GLY A 231 1.87 9.39 8.56
CA GLY A 231 3.19 10.01 8.43
C GLY A 231 3.18 11.52 8.16
N LEU A 232 2.01 12.18 8.13
CA LEU A 232 1.94 13.63 7.88
C LEU A 232 2.65 14.45 8.95
N CYS A 233 2.46 14.08 10.22
CA CYS A 233 3.14 14.76 11.32
C CYS A 233 4.67 14.59 11.23
N VAL A 234 5.14 13.42 10.78
CA VAL A 234 6.57 13.14 10.54
C VAL A 234 7.11 14.06 9.46
N ALA A 235 6.43 14.17 8.32
CA ALA A 235 6.84 15.04 7.22
C ALA A 235 6.83 16.55 7.56
N MET A 236 6.02 16.97 8.53
CA MET A 236 5.88 18.37 8.93
C MET A 236 6.66 18.74 10.20
N CYS A 237 7.42 17.80 10.79
CA CYS A 237 8.15 18.03 12.03
C CYS A 237 9.50 18.71 11.75
N PRO A 238 9.68 20.00 12.08
CA PRO A 238 10.92 20.72 11.78
C PRO A 238 12.11 20.23 12.63
N ALA A 239 11.82 19.57 13.76
CA ALA A 239 12.84 19.02 14.66
C ALA A 239 13.16 17.55 14.40
N ILE A 240 12.50 16.91 13.42
CA ILE A 240 12.68 15.48 13.10
C ILE A 240 12.50 14.59 14.35
N ALA A 241 11.60 15.01 15.24
CA ALA A 241 11.34 14.36 16.52
C ALA A 241 10.30 13.22 16.44
N LEU A 242 9.83 12.89 15.23
CA LEU A 242 8.73 11.96 15.02
C LEU A 242 9.13 10.90 13.99
N GLU A 243 8.74 9.66 14.23
CA GLU A 243 8.87 8.53 13.31
C GLU A 243 7.57 7.71 13.25
N LEU A 244 7.43 6.84 12.25
CA LEU A 244 6.43 5.77 12.28
C LEU A 244 7.10 4.51 12.83
N GLU A 245 6.61 4.04 13.97
CA GLU A 245 7.20 2.93 14.70
C GLU A 245 7.32 1.68 13.82
N ASN A 246 8.54 1.16 13.75
CA ASN A 246 8.90 -0.03 12.97
C ASN A 246 8.50 0.03 11.50
N TRP A 247 8.23 1.19 10.90
CA TRP A 247 7.93 1.29 9.46
C TRP A 247 9.21 1.37 8.62
N GLU A 248 10.10 2.31 8.95
CA GLU A 248 11.37 2.48 8.24
C GLU A 248 12.32 1.36 8.68
N GLY A 249 12.81 0.54 7.75
CA GLY A 249 13.92 -0.38 8.02
C GLY A 249 15.27 0.35 7.94
N GLU A 250 15.42 1.11 6.85
CA GLU A 250 16.52 2.04 6.60
C GLU A 250 15.93 3.44 6.40
N SER A 251 16.65 4.49 6.81
CA SER A 251 16.16 5.86 6.60
C SER A 251 15.91 6.13 5.11
N ILE A 252 14.84 6.88 4.81
CA ILE A 252 14.51 7.25 3.41
C ILE A 252 15.72 7.90 2.72
N SER A 253 16.50 8.72 3.44
CA SER A 253 17.70 9.36 2.93
C SER A 253 18.74 8.32 2.46
N THR A 254 19.04 7.29 3.26
CA THR A 254 20.00 6.26 2.85
C THR A 254 19.48 5.44 1.67
N LEU A 255 18.18 5.11 1.67
CA LEU A 255 17.54 4.42 0.56
C LEU A 255 17.65 5.20 -0.76
N ILE A 256 17.45 6.53 -0.72
CA ILE A 256 17.64 7.41 -1.90
C ILE A 256 19.07 7.30 -2.42
N SER A 257 20.08 7.32 -1.54
CA SER A 257 21.49 7.20 -1.95
C SER A 257 21.75 5.87 -2.66
N LYS A 258 21.26 4.77 -2.10
CA LYS A 258 21.40 3.42 -2.66
C LYS A 258 20.74 3.35 -4.03
N LEU A 259 19.46 3.70 -4.12
CA LEU A 259 18.70 3.64 -5.38
C LEU A 259 19.33 4.52 -6.46
N SER A 260 19.77 5.74 -6.10
CA SER A 260 20.48 6.62 -7.04
C SER A 260 21.72 5.94 -7.62
N SER A 261 22.49 5.20 -6.83
CA SER A 261 23.72 4.52 -7.31
C SER A 261 23.46 3.37 -8.29
N GLU A 262 22.25 2.80 -8.28
CA GLU A 262 21.84 1.65 -9.10
C GLU A 262 21.10 2.04 -10.38
N MET A 263 20.92 3.35 -10.64
CA MET A 263 20.10 3.87 -11.73
C MET A 263 20.94 4.47 -12.86
N GLU A 264 20.44 4.30 -14.09
CA GLU A 264 20.96 4.99 -15.27
C GLU A 264 20.37 6.40 -15.41
N GLN A 265 21.09 7.29 -16.09
CA GLN A 265 20.67 8.66 -16.36
C GLN A 265 19.69 8.71 -17.55
N PRO A 266 18.66 9.57 -17.53
CA PRO A 266 18.23 10.43 -16.44
C PRO A 266 17.47 9.67 -15.35
N LYS A 267 17.87 9.87 -14.09
CA LYS A 267 17.34 9.14 -12.93
C LYS A 267 15.99 9.71 -12.47
N ILE A 268 14.97 8.86 -12.40
CA ILE A 268 13.62 9.22 -11.93
C ILE A 268 13.29 8.44 -10.66
N LEU A 269 13.12 9.16 -9.54
CA LEU A 269 12.66 8.57 -8.29
C LEU A 269 11.15 8.77 -8.14
N VAL A 270 10.44 7.67 -7.89
CA VAL A 270 8.98 7.64 -7.74
C VAL A 270 8.59 7.43 -6.27
N PHE A 271 7.98 8.42 -5.63
CA PHE A 271 7.29 8.19 -4.34
C PHE A 271 5.85 7.76 -4.59
N ARG A 272 5.48 6.56 -4.15
CA ARG A 272 4.14 6.02 -4.37
C ARG A 272 3.36 5.93 -3.07
N CYS A 273 2.15 6.48 -3.06
CA CYS A 273 1.17 6.12 -2.05
C CYS A 273 0.75 4.66 -2.28
N GLN A 274 0.97 3.79 -1.29
CA GLN A 274 0.61 2.37 -1.39
C GLN A 274 -0.90 2.08 -1.60
N TRP A 275 -1.74 3.12 -1.45
CA TRP A 275 -3.20 3.06 -1.68
C TRP A 275 -3.62 3.59 -3.05
N ALA A 276 -2.74 4.33 -3.73
CA ALA A 276 -3.00 4.88 -5.06
C ALA A 276 -2.53 3.92 -6.15
N VAL A 277 -1.40 3.26 -5.92
CA VAL A 277 -0.76 2.36 -6.87
C VAL A 277 -0.48 1.02 -6.19
N PHE A 278 -0.93 -0.06 -6.82
CA PHE A 278 -0.64 -1.42 -6.38
C PHE A 278 0.41 -2.02 -7.32
N PRO A 279 1.70 -2.05 -6.94
CA PRO A 279 2.71 -2.67 -7.76
C PRO A 279 2.40 -4.16 -8.01
N PRO A 280 2.62 -4.68 -9.22
CA PRO A 280 2.65 -6.10 -9.48
C PRO A 280 3.62 -6.84 -8.54
N LEU A 281 3.38 -8.14 -8.31
CA LEU A 281 4.27 -8.98 -7.49
C LEU A 281 5.66 -9.17 -8.12
N ASP A 282 5.73 -8.99 -9.45
CA ASP A 282 6.91 -9.17 -10.29
C ASP A 282 7.18 -7.85 -11.04
N GLU A 283 7.10 -6.73 -10.32
CA GLU A 283 7.30 -5.40 -10.90
C GLU A 283 8.73 -5.24 -11.43
N GLU A 284 8.83 -4.90 -12.71
CA GLU A 284 10.07 -4.49 -13.36
C GLU A 284 9.90 -3.06 -13.87
N LEU A 285 10.67 -2.13 -13.30
CA LEU A 285 10.74 -0.75 -13.75
C LEU A 285 11.90 -0.56 -14.74
N ALA A 286 11.82 0.47 -15.58
CA ALA A 286 12.92 0.82 -16.46
C ALA A 286 14.22 1.08 -15.65
N PRO A 287 15.42 0.81 -16.22
CA PRO A 287 16.69 0.90 -15.48
C PRO A 287 16.95 2.25 -14.80
N ASN A 288 16.41 3.33 -15.37
CA ASN A 288 16.52 4.70 -14.88
C ASN A 288 15.41 5.11 -13.89
N ILE A 289 14.51 4.20 -13.52
CA ILE A 289 13.38 4.45 -12.61
C ILE A 289 13.50 3.55 -11.37
N ARG A 290 13.31 4.14 -10.19
CA ARG A 290 13.13 3.41 -8.93
C ARG A 290 11.99 4.01 -8.13
N SER A 291 11.35 3.19 -7.30
CA SER A 291 10.23 3.61 -6.47
C SER A 291 10.52 3.45 -4.98
N ILE A 292 9.88 4.30 -4.17
CA ILE A 292 9.78 4.17 -2.72
C ILE A 292 8.28 4.19 -2.39
N ASP A 293 7.80 3.08 -1.84
CA ASP A 293 6.42 2.95 -1.39
C ASP A 293 6.26 3.58 -0.01
N LEU A 294 5.33 4.52 0.09
CA LEU A 294 5.00 5.25 1.30
C LEU A 294 3.67 4.75 1.88
N PRO A 295 3.51 4.78 3.23
CA PRO A 295 2.28 4.37 3.89
C PRO A 295 1.09 5.25 3.49
N CYS A 296 1.40 6.48 3.08
CA CYS A 296 0.52 7.45 2.46
C CYS A 296 1.38 8.49 1.73
N ALA A 297 0.84 9.13 0.68
CA ALA A 297 1.46 10.34 0.09
C ALA A 297 1.72 11.45 1.12
N ALA A 298 0.97 11.48 2.22
CA ALA A 298 1.18 12.43 3.32
C ALA A 298 2.54 12.29 4.02
N ARG A 299 3.22 11.14 3.87
CA ARG A 299 4.58 10.93 4.37
C ARG A 299 5.65 11.58 3.48
N VAL A 300 5.31 11.97 2.25
CA VAL A 300 6.23 12.69 1.36
C VAL A 300 6.71 13.95 2.07
N ASP A 301 8.02 14.06 2.19
CA ASP A 301 8.69 15.14 2.88
C ASP A 301 9.48 15.97 1.86
N ASN A 302 9.33 17.29 1.93
CA ASN A 302 10.06 18.22 1.07
C ASN A 302 11.58 18.10 1.24
N PHE A 303 12.06 17.74 2.44
CA PHE A 303 13.48 17.47 2.66
C PHE A 303 13.96 16.27 1.85
N HIS A 304 13.21 15.17 1.80
CA HIS A 304 13.58 14.00 1.00
C HIS A 304 13.50 14.25 -0.51
N ILE A 305 12.60 15.14 -0.97
CA ILE A 305 12.59 15.58 -2.38
C ILE A 305 13.88 16.34 -2.72
N LEU A 306 14.30 17.27 -1.86
CA LEU A 306 15.53 18.05 -2.06
C LEU A 306 16.78 17.18 -1.93
N ASP A 307 16.80 16.26 -0.96
CA ASP A 307 17.86 15.28 -0.76
C ASP A 307 18.03 14.36 -1.98
N ALA A 308 16.93 13.94 -2.61
CA ALA A 308 16.97 13.21 -3.87
C ALA A 308 17.70 13.98 -4.98
N PHE A 309 17.37 15.26 -5.17
CA PHE A 309 18.08 16.10 -6.15
C PHE A 309 19.56 16.25 -5.80
N GLN A 310 19.89 16.46 -4.52
CA GLN A 310 21.28 16.55 -4.05
C GLN A 310 22.08 15.27 -4.32
N LYS A 311 21.43 14.10 -4.27
CA LYS A 311 22.03 12.78 -4.53
C LYS A 311 22.03 12.37 -5.99
N GLY A 312 21.76 13.31 -6.90
CA GLY A 312 21.86 13.11 -8.34
C GLY A 312 20.65 12.45 -8.97
N ILE A 313 19.49 12.41 -8.29
CA ILE A 313 18.22 12.11 -8.97
C ILE A 313 17.84 13.31 -9.85
N ASP A 314 17.53 13.06 -11.11
CA ASP A 314 17.21 14.13 -12.07
C ASP A 314 15.77 14.58 -11.97
N SER A 315 14.88 13.70 -11.54
CA SER A 315 13.44 13.99 -11.45
C SER A 315 12.76 13.18 -10.36
N VAL A 316 11.82 13.82 -9.66
CA VAL A 316 11.00 13.21 -8.62
C VAL A 316 9.55 13.18 -9.10
N PHE A 317 8.95 12.01 -9.07
CA PHE A 317 7.54 11.76 -9.40
C PHE A 317 6.82 11.30 -8.14
N ILE A 318 5.62 11.82 -7.87
CA ILE A 318 4.82 11.47 -6.71
C ILE A 318 3.43 11.01 -7.19
N ALA A 319 3.07 9.77 -6.90
CA ALA A 319 1.75 9.21 -7.16
C ALA A 319 0.93 9.16 -5.87
N ALA A 320 -0.21 9.85 -5.85
CA ALA A 320 -1.09 9.94 -4.69
C ALA A 320 -2.54 9.59 -5.04
N CYS A 321 -3.36 9.30 -4.02
CA CYS A 321 -4.81 9.22 -4.20
C CYS A 321 -5.37 10.64 -4.39
N SER A 322 -6.49 10.77 -5.12
CA SER A 322 -7.29 12.01 -5.06
C SER A 322 -7.79 12.26 -3.63
N GLU A 323 -8.34 13.46 -3.38
CA GLU A 323 -8.94 13.74 -2.07
C GLU A 323 -10.15 12.85 -1.80
N GLU A 324 -10.98 12.54 -2.81
CA GLU A 324 -12.15 11.68 -2.65
C GLU A 324 -11.75 10.23 -2.34
N ASP A 325 -10.70 9.73 -3.01
CA ASP A 325 -10.23 8.35 -2.84
C ASP A 325 -9.23 8.19 -1.67
N CYS A 326 -8.90 9.27 -0.96
CA CYS A 326 -7.91 9.22 0.11
C CYS A 326 -8.33 8.30 1.27
N LYS A 327 -7.51 7.30 1.58
CA LYS A 327 -7.73 6.35 2.70
C LYS A 327 -7.36 6.93 4.08
N GLN A 328 -7.04 8.22 4.12
CA GLN A 328 -6.39 8.90 5.23
C GLN A 328 -7.00 10.30 5.52
N GLU A 329 -8.33 10.45 5.38
CA GLU A 329 -9.04 11.72 5.63
C GLU A 329 -8.41 12.93 4.90
N LYS A 330 -8.29 12.83 3.57
CA LYS A 330 -7.74 13.89 2.70
C LYS A 330 -6.29 14.29 3.00
N ALA A 331 -5.53 13.46 3.72
CA ALA A 331 -4.10 13.72 3.96
C ALA A 331 -3.28 13.84 2.66
N SER A 332 -3.70 13.21 1.55
CA SER A 332 -3.07 13.40 0.23
C SER A 332 -3.18 14.83 -0.28
N GLY A 333 -4.31 15.52 -0.07
CA GLY A 333 -4.49 16.93 -0.44
C GLY A 333 -3.53 17.85 0.33
N LYS A 334 -3.31 17.57 1.63
CA LYS A 334 -2.30 18.29 2.44
C LYS A 334 -0.89 18.10 1.88
N ALA A 335 -0.54 16.90 1.42
CA ALA A 335 0.72 16.60 0.76
C ALA A 335 0.87 17.36 -0.57
N GLN A 336 -0.18 17.32 -1.40
CA GLN A 336 -0.23 18.02 -2.69
C GLN A 336 0.04 19.52 -2.53
N HIS A 337 -0.58 20.16 -1.52
CA HIS A 337 -0.35 21.57 -1.22
C HIS A 337 1.09 21.87 -0.83
N SER A 338 1.70 21.01 0.00
CA SER A 338 3.10 21.15 0.40
C SER A 338 4.06 21.03 -0.80
N VAL A 339 3.83 20.03 -1.65
CA VAL A 339 4.62 19.75 -2.85
C VAL A 339 4.44 20.85 -3.90
N ALA A 340 3.24 21.40 -4.07
CA ALA A 340 2.97 22.51 -4.97
C ALA A 340 3.78 23.77 -4.59
N LYS A 341 3.80 24.11 -3.29
CA LYS A 341 4.64 25.21 -2.77
C LYS A 341 6.13 24.97 -3.00
N LEU A 342 6.60 23.73 -2.84
CA LEU A 342 7.98 23.38 -3.17
C LEU A 342 8.25 23.57 -4.67
N LYS A 343 7.34 23.12 -5.53
CA LYS A 343 7.45 23.26 -6.99
C LYS A 343 7.55 24.72 -7.44
N GLU A 344 6.76 25.62 -6.84
CA GLU A 344 6.85 27.07 -7.08
C GLU A 344 8.24 27.62 -6.73
N ARG A 345 8.80 27.22 -5.58
CA ARG A 345 10.15 27.61 -5.16
C ARG A 345 11.23 27.07 -6.11
N LEU A 346 11.09 25.81 -6.53
CA LEU A 346 11.98 25.21 -7.53
C LEU A 346 11.90 25.93 -8.88
N GLY A 347 10.77 26.55 -9.21
CA GLY A 347 10.63 27.36 -10.42
C GLY A 347 11.53 28.60 -10.45
N GLN A 348 11.79 29.20 -9.29
CA GLN A 348 12.70 30.34 -9.16
C GLN A 348 14.15 30.02 -9.55
N ILE A 349 14.52 28.73 -9.54
CA ILE A 349 15.85 28.22 -9.92
C ILE A 349 15.80 27.30 -11.15
N GLY A 350 14.67 27.26 -11.88
CA GLY A 350 14.53 26.49 -13.13
C GLY A 350 14.41 24.97 -12.95
N LEU A 351 14.05 24.47 -11.76
CA LEU A 351 13.92 23.03 -11.46
C LEU A 351 12.47 22.54 -11.35
N GLN A 352 11.47 23.40 -11.56
CA GLN A 352 10.04 23.04 -11.45
C GLN A 352 9.61 21.81 -12.28
N ASP A 353 10.18 21.64 -13.47
CA ASP A 353 9.83 20.55 -14.40
C ASP A 353 10.46 19.20 -14.02
N ARG A 354 11.29 19.19 -12.97
CA ARG A 354 11.86 17.99 -12.36
C ARG A 354 10.98 17.40 -11.27
N LEU A 355 9.93 18.10 -10.84
CA LEU A 355 9.01 17.65 -9.79
C LEU A 355 7.60 17.50 -10.35
N HIS A 356 7.06 16.28 -10.29
CA HIS A 356 5.72 15.96 -10.73
C HIS A 356 4.91 15.28 -9.62
N PHE A 357 3.66 15.73 -9.45
CA PHE A 357 2.69 15.14 -8.53
C PHE A 357 1.44 14.84 -9.34
N CYS A 358 1.00 13.60 -9.33
CA CYS A 358 -0.24 13.17 -9.97
C CYS A 358 -1.17 12.48 -8.97
N THR A 359 -2.46 12.50 -9.29
CA THR A 359 -3.48 11.74 -8.59
C THR A 359 -3.94 10.60 -9.48
N VAL A 360 -3.88 9.38 -8.96
CA VAL A 360 -4.30 8.16 -9.65
C VAL A 360 -5.12 7.29 -8.71
N ALA A 361 -5.94 6.41 -9.27
CA ALA A 361 -6.73 5.47 -8.50
C ALA A 361 -6.35 4.02 -8.87
N PRO A 362 -6.26 3.10 -7.90
CA PRO A 362 -5.96 1.69 -8.19
C PRO A 362 -7.09 1.04 -8.98
N ARG A 363 -8.25 1.69 -9.15
CA ARG A 363 -9.32 1.15 -9.96
C ARG A 363 -9.05 1.22 -11.46
N TYR A 364 -8.09 2.05 -11.89
CA TYR A 364 -7.63 2.18 -13.27
C TYR A 364 -6.10 2.00 -13.33
N PRO A 365 -5.60 0.77 -13.45
CA PRO A 365 -4.16 0.48 -13.41
C PRO A 365 -3.35 1.31 -14.40
N GLU A 366 -3.87 1.45 -15.62
CA GLU A 366 -3.20 2.11 -16.74
C GLU A 366 -2.97 3.61 -16.54
N GLU A 367 -3.69 4.27 -15.62
CA GLU A 367 -3.50 5.69 -15.35
C GLU A 367 -2.11 5.99 -14.81
N PHE A 368 -1.63 5.19 -13.86
CA PHE A 368 -0.29 5.37 -13.30
C PHE A 368 0.79 5.13 -14.35
N ASP A 369 0.68 4.03 -15.10
CA ASP A 369 1.66 3.66 -16.12
C ASP A 369 1.76 4.76 -17.20
N ARG A 370 0.61 5.25 -17.66
CA ARG A 370 0.52 6.32 -18.65
C ARG A 370 1.12 7.64 -18.13
N GLU A 371 0.81 8.05 -16.91
CA GLU A 371 1.36 9.28 -16.31
C GLU A 371 2.89 9.19 -16.13
N LEU A 372 3.38 8.04 -15.67
CA LEU A 372 4.81 7.80 -15.48
C LEU A 372 5.55 7.77 -16.82
N GLU A 373 5.01 7.08 -17.83
CA GLU A 373 5.59 7.02 -19.17
C GLU A 373 5.67 8.40 -19.82
N GLN A 374 4.57 9.18 -19.80
CA GLN A 374 4.53 10.54 -20.32
C GLN A 374 5.50 11.47 -19.59
N PHE A 375 5.71 11.26 -18.28
CA PHE A 375 6.72 11.99 -17.54
C PHE A 375 8.14 11.57 -17.97
N SER A 376 8.45 10.28 -18.03
CA SER A 376 9.77 9.76 -18.41
C SER A 376 10.20 10.25 -19.79
N GLN A 377 9.33 10.11 -20.79
CA GLN A 377 9.61 10.55 -22.17
C GLN A 377 9.93 12.06 -22.25
N ARG A 378 9.20 12.89 -21.50
CA ARG A 378 9.49 14.33 -21.42
C ARG A 378 10.85 14.60 -20.80
N ARG A 379 11.25 13.84 -19.77
CA ARG A 379 12.54 14.00 -19.09
C ARG A 379 13.71 13.54 -19.98
N GLU A 380 13.57 12.42 -20.67
CA GLU A 380 14.56 11.91 -21.63
C GLU A 380 14.80 12.88 -22.79
N ALA A 381 13.73 13.48 -23.33
CA ALA A 381 13.82 14.48 -24.39
C ALA A 381 14.57 15.75 -23.95
N ILE A 382 14.39 16.18 -22.70
CA ILE A 382 15.12 17.33 -22.13
C ILE A 382 16.59 16.95 -21.88
N TYR A 383 16.85 15.79 -21.27
CA TYR A 383 18.19 15.31 -20.98
C TYR A 383 19.05 15.18 -22.24
N SER A 384 18.48 14.64 -23.33
CA SER A 384 19.15 14.48 -24.62
C SER A 384 19.53 15.80 -25.30
N LYS A 385 18.83 16.89 -24.99
CA LYS A 385 19.15 18.24 -25.50
C LYS A 385 20.25 18.94 -24.72
N VAL A 386 20.42 18.60 -23.43
CA VAL A 386 21.42 19.20 -22.52
C VAL A 386 22.75 18.43 -22.56
N SER A 387 22.71 17.14 -22.91
CA SER A 387 23.90 16.27 -22.99
C SER A 387 24.63 16.30 -24.35
N LYS A 388 24.11 17.05 -25.32
CA LYS A 388 24.78 17.42 -26.58
C LYS A 388 25.31 18.83 -26.46
#